data_AF-A0A373HIX4-F1
#
_entry.id   AF-A0A373HIX4-F1
#
_cell.length_a   1.000
_cell.length_b   1.000
_cell.length_c   1.000
_cell.angle_alpha   90.00
_cell.angle_beta   90.00
_cell.angle_gamma   90.00
#
_symmetry.space_group_name_H-M   'P 1'
#
loop_
_entity.id
_entity.type
_entity.pdbx_description
1 polymer ?
#
loop_
_entity_poly.entity_id
_entity_poly.type
_entity_poly.pdbx_seq_one_letter_code
_entity_poly.pdbx_strand_id
1 'polypeptide(L)'
;MPRYSKKRGKQAAYRGISHHKVAIVCATDENDHMMMQVSGLGSESFDKYKANKDYFKDVEEFISDSKASIQQFANYLEAVNNKIKTSPLEKRYLTDDGKSLGAVNEMMTEVSLMIQTTRGVGTRYVQGYLDFLLLKKQAKYTFKRKEMASEILRMMMDTEAFSNEMVRATPMPISLKEAYYEYRYGIFAE
;
A
#
# COMPACT_ATOMS: atom_id res chain seq x y z
N MET A 1 0.34 -9.98 19.72
CA MET A 1 -0.29 -10.39 18.44
C MET A 1 -1.15 -11.62 18.72
N PRO A 2 -2.46 -11.62 18.39
CA PRO A 2 -3.37 -12.74 18.65
C PRO A 2 -3.22 -13.90 17.67
N ARG A 3 -1.98 -14.30 17.40
CA ARG A 3 -1.64 -15.50 16.63
C ARG A 3 -0.23 -15.97 16.97
N TYR A 4 0.06 -17.24 16.72
CA TYR A 4 1.43 -17.73 16.77
C TYR A 4 2.33 -17.04 15.74
N SER A 5 3.60 -16.89 16.11
CA SER A 5 4.65 -16.46 15.19
C SER A 5 4.77 -17.45 14.04
N LYS A 6 4.66 -16.95 12.81
CA LYS A 6 4.83 -17.77 11.60
C LYS A 6 6.31 -17.83 11.25
N LYS A 7 6.82 -19.03 10.96
CA LYS A 7 8.16 -19.18 10.37
C LYS A 7 8.19 -18.47 9.02
N ARG A 8 9.24 -17.70 8.75
CA ARG A 8 9.44 -17.00 7.47
C ARG A 8 9.41 -18.00 6.32
N GLY A 9 8.75 -17.65 5.22
CA GLY A 9 8.58 -18.51 4.04
C GLY A 9 7.48 -19.56 4.15
N LYS A 10 6.83 -19.74 5.32
CA LYS A 10 5.61 -20.56 5.38
C LYS A 10 4.45 -19.87 4.69
N GLN A 11 3.64 -20.67 3.97
CA GLN A 11 2.41 -20.20 3.34
C GLN A 11 1.46 -19.60 4.38
N ALA A 12 0.69 -18.60 3.94
CA ALA A 12 -0.43 -18.10 4.72
C ALA A 12 -1.43 -19.24 4.99
N ALA A 13 -2.20 -19.14 6.09
CA ALA A 13 -3.19 -20.15 6.44
C ALA A 13 -4.29 -20.25 5.36
N TYR A 14 -4.59 -19.11 4.72
CA TYR A 14 -5.47 -19.04 3.57
C TYR A 14 -4.68 -18.74 2.30
N ARG A 15 -5.04 -19.43 1.22
CA ARG A 15 -4.56 -19.16 -0.13
C ARG A 15 -5.28 -17.94 -0.72
N GLY A 16 -4.68 -17.33 -1.73
CA GLY A 16 -5.28 -16.17 -2.41
C GLY A 16 -5.27 -14.89 -1.58
N ILE A 17 -6.06 -13.90 -1.99
CA ILE A 17 -6.28 -12.67 -1.22
C ILE A 17 -7.32 -12.98 -0.14
N SER A 18 -6.98 -12.74 1.13
CA SER A 18 -7.81 -13.10 2.29
C SER A 18 -7.73 -12.04 3.37
N HIS A 19 -8.64 -12.06 4.34
CA HIS A 19 -8.67 -11.17 5.50
C HIS A 19 -7.39 -11.21 6.36
N HIS A 20 -6.48 -12.16 6.12
CA HIS A 20 -5.16 -12.22 6.75
C HIS A 20 -4.11 -11.31 6.09
N LYS A 21 -4.43 -10.70 4.95
CA LYS A 21 -3.55 -9.82 4.19
C LYS A 21 -3.99 -8.38 4.36
N VAL A 22 -3.02 -7.49 4.56
CA VAL A 22 -3.23 -6.05 4.59
C VAL A 22 -3.46 -5.57 3.16
N ALA A 23 -4.52 -4.81 2.96
CA ALA A 23 -4.82 -4.12 1.71
C ALA A 23 -4.14 -2.75 1.72
N ILE A 24 -3.44 -2.42 0.63
CA ILE A 24 -2.77 -1.14 0.43
C ILE A 24 -3.31 -0.53 -0.85
N VAL A 25 -3.76 0.71 -0.79
CA VAL A 25 -4.12 1.51 -1.96
C VAL A 25 -2.86 2.27 -2.40
N CYS A 26 -2.48 2.11 -3.66
CA CYS A 26 -1.34 2.80 -4.25
C CYS A 26 -1.81 3.63 -5.44
N ALA A 27 -1.32 4.85 -5.54
CA ALA A 27 -1.57 5.74 -6.68
C ALA A 27 -0.37 6.65 -6.93
N THR A 28 -0.28 7.17 -8.15
CA THR A 28 0.67 8.20 -8.56
C THR A 28 0.01 9.02 -9.66
N ASP A 29 0.26 10.32 -9.68
CA ASP A 29 -0.16 11.21 -10.76
C ASP A 29 1.02 11.53 -11.71
N GLU A 30 0.76 12.37 -12.71
CA GLU A 30 1.73 12.87 -13.68
C GLU A 30 2.78 13.83 -13.10
N ASN A 31 2.57 14.33 -11.89
CA ASN A 31 3.47 15.24 -11.18
C ASN A 31 4.31 14.51 -10.11
N ASP A 32 4.35 13.17 -10.15
CA ASP A 32 5.01 12.30 -9.18
C ASP A 32 4.49 12.46 -7.73
N HIS A 33 3.26 12.95 -7.55
CA HIS A 33 2.57 12.86 -6.27
C HIS A 33 2.13 11.41 -6.03
N MET A 34 2.85 10.74 -5.15
CA MET A 34 2.65 9.32 -4.86
C MET A 34 1.89 9.10 -3.55
N MET A 35 1.11 8.03 -3.52
CA MET A 35 0.37 7.56 -2.36
C MET A 35 0.59 6.06 -2.14
N MET A 36 0.73 5.67 -0.86
CA MET A 36 0.54 4.30 -0.39
C MET A 36 -0.20 4.32 0.95
N GLN A 37 -1.46 3.86 1.00
CA GLN A 37 -2.29 3.90 2.21
C GLN A 37 -2.81 2.52 2.61
N VAL A 38 -2.62 2.15 3.88
CA VAL A 38 -3.26 0.98 4.47
C VAL A 38 -4.77 1.20 4.50
N SER A 39 -5.49 0.35 3.78
CA SER A 39 -6.94 0.51 3.59
C SER A 39 -7.73 -0.68 4.17
N GLY A 40 -7.14 -1.38 5.12
CA GLY A 40 -7.78 -2.49 5.83
C GLY A 40 -7.25 -3.87 5.41
N LEU A 41 -8.14 -4.85 5.34
CA LEU A 41 -7.81 -6.26 5.13
C LEU A 41 -8.49 -6.84 3.89
N GLY A 42 -7.90 -7.91 3.35
CA GLY A 42 -8.50 -8.68 2.27
C GLY A 42 -8.38 -8.03 0.89
N SER A 43 -9.31 -8.39 0.01
CA SER A 43 -9.35 -7.89 -1.36
C SER A 43 -9.73 -6.42 -1.40
N GLU A 44 -9.33 -5.75 -2.47
CA GLU A 44 -9.76 -4.41 -2.82
C GLU A 44 -11.29 -4.31 -2.88
N SER A 45 -11.84 -3.17 -2.45
CA SER A 45 -13.27 -2.88 -2.52
C SER A 45 -13.50 -1.38 -2.71
N PHE A 46 -14.68 -1.02 -3.21
CA PHE A 46 -15.06 0.39 -3.38
C PHE A 46 -14.89 1.21 -2.10
N ASP A 47 -15.33 0.68 -0.95
CA ASP A 47 -15.22 1.39 0.33
C ASP A 47 -13.77 1.69 0.71
N LYS A 48 -12.83 0.80 0.37
CA LYS A 48 -11.39 1.03 0.60
C LYS A 48 -10.87 2.19 -0.24
N TYR A 49 -11.28 2.29 -1.50
CA TYR A 49 -10.91 3.45 -2.34
C TYR A 49 -11.58 4.73 -1.84
N LYS A 50 -12.88 4.67 -1.51
CA LYS A 50 -13.66 5.80 -1.00
C LYS A 50 -13.10 6.37 0.29
N ALA A 51 -12.56 5.53 1.18
CA ALA A 51 -11.89 5.98 2.40
C ALA A 51 -10.65 6.86 2.13
N ASN A 52 -10.08 6.77 0.92
CA ASN A 52 -8.91 7.55 0.49
C ASN A 52 -9.26 8.67 -0.49
N LYS A 53 -10.55 9.00 -0.69
CA LYS A 53 -11.01 9.97 -1.70
C LYS A 53 -10.36 11.36 -1.59
N ASP A 54 -9.97 11.77 -0.38
CA ASP A 54 -9.45 13.12 -0.14
C ASP A 54 -8.08 13.37 -0.78
N TYR A 55 -7.42 12.31 -1.23
CA TYR A 55 -6.18 12.36 -2.02
C TYR A 55 -6.43 12.39 -3.54
N PHE A 56 -7.67 12.17 -3.97
CA PHE A 56 -8.09 12.15 -5.37
C PHE A 56 -8.98 13.38 -5.63
N LYS A 57 -8.36 14.56 -5.59
CA LYS A 57 -9.03 15.82 -5.91
C LYS A 57 -8.85 16.12 -7.40
N ASP A 58 -9.92 16.56 -8.04
CA ASP A 58 -9.90 17.03 -9.43
C ASP A 58 -9.33 15.99 -10.42
N VAL A 59 -9.62 14.70 -10.18
CA VAL A 59 -9.14 13.61 -11.05
C VAL A 59 -10.00 13.53 -12.30
N GLU A 60 -9.39 13.76 -13.46
CA GLU A 60 -10.07 13.63 -14.75
C GLU A 60 -10.09 12.19 -15.26
N GLU A 61 -9.01 11.44 -15.04
CA GLU A 61 -8.82 10.10 -15.60
C GLU A 61 -8.07 9.18 -14.63
N PHE A 62 -8.55 7.94 -14.52
CA PHE A 62 -7.85 6.84 -13.87
C PHE A 62 -7.26 5.90 -14.92
N ILE A 63 -5.96 5.64 -14.81
CA ILE A 63 -5.31 4.51 -15.47
C ILE A 63 -5.32 3.36 -14.47
N SER A 64 -6.05 2.28 -14.76
CA SER A 64 -6.20 1.17 -13.79
C SER A 64 -6.15 -0.21 -14.42
N ASP A 65 -6.14 -1.24 -13.57
CA ASP A 65 -6.48 -2.58 -14.02
C ASP A 65 -8.01 -2.70 -14.25
N SER A 66 -8.48 -3.85 -14.70
CA SER A 66 -9.90 -4.06 -15.02
C SER A 66 -10.80 -4.35 -13.82
N LYS A 67 -10.36 -4.04 -12.58
CA LYS A 67 -11.15 -4.35 -11.37
C LYS A 67 -12.40 -3.48 -11.26
N ALA A 68 -13.51 -4.13 -10.92
CA ALA A 68 -14.82 -3.48 -10.81
C ALA A 68 -14.88 -2.41 -9.71
N SER A 69 -14.17 -2.62 -8.60
CA SER A 69 -14.11 -1.68 -7.48
C SER A 69 -13.45 -0.34 -7.86
N ILE A 70 -12.41 -0.37 -8.71
CA ILE A 70 -11.80 0.85 -9.24
C ILE A 70 -12.74 1.54 -10.20
N GLN A 71 -13.47 0.79 -11.03
CA GLN A 71 -14.48 1.37 -11.92
C GLN A 71 -15.61 2.06 -11.14
N GLN A 72 -16.09 1.46 -10.05
CA GLN A 72 -17.06 2.11 -9.17
C GLN A 72 -16.50 3.39 -8.54
N PHE A 73 -15.22 3.40 -8.19
CA PHE A 73 -14.57 4.57 -7.61
C PHE A 73 -14.36 5.70 -8.63
N ALA A 74 -13.92 5.40 -9.85
CA ALA A 74 -13.81 6.37 -10.92
C ALA A 74 -15.17 7.01 -11.23
N ASN A 75 -16.23 6.19 -11.35
CA ASN A 75 -17.59 6.69 -11.53
C ASN A 75 -18.05 7.58 -10.36
N TYR A 76 -17.69 7.23 -9.13
CA TYR A 76 -18.01 8.03 -7.94
C TYR A 76 -17.32 9.41 -7.94
N LEU A 77 -16.14 9.50 -8.55
CA LEU A 77 -15.41 10.76 -8.73
C LEU A 77 -15.73 11.46 -10.05
N GLU A 78 -16.68 10.94 -10.84
CA GLU A 78 -17.03 11.44 -12.17
C GLU A 78 -15.84 11.47 -13.16
N ALA A 79 -14.85 10.60 -12.93
CA ALA A 79 -13.63 10.49 -13.71
C ALA A 79 -13.73 9.41 -14.80
N VAL A 80 -12.98 9.60 -15.89
CA VAL A 80 -12.83 8.60 -16.94
C VAL A 80 -12.04 7.40 -16.40
N ASN A 81 -12.54 6.18 -16.61
CA ASN A 81 -11.78 4.98 -16.29
C ASN A 81 -11.14 4.37 -17.56
N ASN A 82 -9.86 4.64 -17.72
CA ASN A 82 -9.03 4.08 -18.76
C ASN A 82 -8.30 2.82 -18.27
N LYS A 83 -9.00 1.69 -18.39
CA LYS A 83 -8.53 0.41 -17.86
C LYS A 83 -7.71 -0.40 -18.86
N ILE A 84 -6.65 -1.04 -18.37
CA ILE A 84 -5.96 -2.10 -19.11
C ILE A 84 -6.92 -3.27 -19.28
N LYS A 85 -7.29 -3.56 -20.53
CA LYS A 85 -8.23 -4.63 -20.86
C LYS A 85 -7.63 -5.99 -20.54
N THR A 86 -8.41 -6.84 -19.88
CA THR A 86 -8.08 -8.25 -19.70
C THR A 86 -8.54 -9.06 -20.91
N SER A 87 -7.64 -9.86 -21.47
CA SER A 87 -7.94 -10.84 -22.52
C SER A 87 -7.50 -12.23 -22.08
N PRO A 88 -8.31 -13.29 -22.29
CA PRO A 88 -7.88 -14.67 -22.07
C PRO A 88 -6.75 -15.12 -23.01
N LEU A 89 -6.62 -14.47 -24.17
CA LEU A 89 -5.74 -14.89 -25.26
C LEU A 89 -4.36 -14.22 -25.21
N GLU A 90 -4.28 -13.03 -24.64
CA GLU A 90 -3.06 -12.23 -24.63
C GLU A 90 -2.92 -11.41 -23.34
N LYS A 91 -1.68 -11.30 -22.85
CA LYS A 91 -1.36 -10.39 -21.76
C LYS A 91 -1.23 -8.98 -22.31
N ARG A 92 -2.03 -8.06 -21.77
CA ARG A 92 -1.94 -6.63 -22.05
C ARG A 92 -1.36 -5.90 -20.85
N TYR A 93 -0.48 -4.94 -21.12
CA TYR A 93 0.16 -4.10 -20.10
C TYR A 93 -0.13 -2.61 -20.31
N LEU A 94 -0.76 -2.27 -21.43
CA LEU A 94 -1.11 -0.92 -21.82
C LEU A 94 -2.62 -0.82 -22.02
N THR A 95 -3.14 0.37 -21.78
CA THR A 95 -4.47 0.80 -22.24
C THR A 95 -4.48 0.93 -23.76
N ASP A 96 -5.65 1.16 -24.36
CA ASP A 96 -5.75 1.32 -25.82
C ASP A 96 -4.99 2.56 -26.33
N ASP A 97 -4.84 3.60 -25.49
CA ASP A 97 -4.08 4.83 -25.76
C ASP A 97 -2.61 4.75 -25.30
N GLY A 98 -2.12 3.57 -24.89
CA GLY A 98 -0.70 3.33 -24.61
C GLY A 98 -0.22 3.71 -23.20
N LYS A 99 -1.12 4.04 -22.27
CA LYS A 99 -0.80 4.32 -20.86
C LYS A 99 -0.58 3.02 -20.08
N SER A 100 0.25 3.06 -19.04
CA SER A 100 0.68 1.87 -18.28
C SER A 100 0.59 2.06 -16.77
N LEU A 101 0.55 0.95 -16.04
CA LEU A 101 0.66 0.93 -14.57
C LEU A 101 2.10 0.78 -14.06
N GLY A 102 3.11 1.08 -14.89
CA GLY A 102 4.51 0.83 -14.59
C GLY A 102 4.98 1.42 -13.26
N ALA A 103 4.64 2.69 -13.00
CA ALA A 103 5.04 3.39 -11.79
C ALA A 103 4.42 2.79 -10.51
N VAL A 104 3.12 2.45 -10.56
CA VAL A 104 2.42 1.78 -9.45
C VAL A 104 2.96 0.37 -9.22
N ASN A 105 3.28 -0.37 -10.28
CA ASN A 105 3.88 -1.70 -10.18
C ASN A 105 5.29 -1.68 -9.57
N GLU A 106 6.10 -0.67 -9.89
CA GLU A 106 7.41 -0.45 -9.26
C GLU A 106 7.23 -0.19 -7.76
N MET A 107 6.32 0.72 -7.41
CA MET A 107 5.93 1.03 -6.02
C MET A 107 5.55 -0.24 -5.23
N MET A 108 4.70 -1.10 -5.78
CA MET A 108 4.31 -2.37 -5.13
C MET A 108 5.48 -3.36 -5.00
N THR A 109 6.40 -3.34 -5.96
CA THR A 109 7.60 -4.19 -5.95
C THR A 109 8.58 -3.75 -4.86
N GLU A 110 8.74 -2.45 -4.62
CA GLU A 110 9.57 -1.92 -3.53
C GLU A 110 9.05 -2.35 -2.15
N VAL A 111 7.73 -2.33 -1.94
CA VAL A 111 7.10 -2.87 -0.72
C VAL A 111 7.42 -4.35 -0.54
N SER A 112 7.28 -5.13 -1.60
CA SER A 112 7.57 -6.57 -1.58
C SER A 112 9.03 -6.85 -1.25
N LEU A 113 9.95 -6.09 -1.86
CA LEU A 113 11.39 -6.22 -1.62
C LEU A 113 11.74 -5.87 -0.17
N MET A 114 11.21 -4.77 0.36
CA MET A 114 11.41 -4.36 1.74
C MET A 114 10.99 -5.47 2.73
N ILE A 115 9.83 -6.09 2.52
CA ILE A 115 9.34 -7.18 3.38
C ILE A 115 10.25 -8.42 3.29
N GLN A 116 10.80 -8.71 2.11
CA GLN A 116 11.68 -9.86 1.90
C GLN A 116 13.06 -9.66 2.52
N THR A 117 13.64 -8.47 2.38
CA THR A 117 15.01 -8.18 2.82
C THR A 117 15.10 -7.83 4.31
N THR A 118 14.04 -7.26 4.88
CA THR A 118 14.04 -6.77 6.26
C THR A 118 13.48 -7.83 7.22
N ARG A 119 14.20 -8.10 8.31
CA ARG A 119 13.70 -8.99 9.37
C ARG A 119 12.79 -8.20 10.32
N GLY A 120 11.63 -8.76 10.64
CA GLY A 120 10.78 -8.25 11.72
C GLY A 120 9.88 -7.07 11.35
N VAL A 121 9.49 -6.92 10.08
CA VAL A 121 8.49 -5.91 9.65
C VAL A 121 7.21 -6.08 10.48
N GLY A 122 6.96 -5.11 11.37
CA GLY A 122 5.81 -5.13 12.26
C GLY A 122 4.57 -4.51 11.59
N THR A 123 3.45 -5.23 11.58
CA THR A 123 2.18 -4.73 10.99
C THR A 123 1.71 -3.41 11.61
N ARG A 124 2.01 -3.16 12.89
CA ARG A 124 1.69 -1.90 13.56
C ARG A 124 2.29 -0.68 12.86
N TYR A 125 3.50 -0.81 12.33
CA TYR A 125 4.26 0.29 11.73
C TYR A 125 4.21 0.28 10.21
N VAL A 126 3.31 -0.52 9.61
CA VAL A 126 3.31 -0.73 8.17
C VAL A 126 3.07 0.57 7.39
N GLN A 127 2.22 1.48 7.90
CA GLN A 127 2.03 2.79 7.27
C GLN A 127 3.34 3.59 7.25
N GLY A 128 4.05 3.69 8.38
CA GLY A 128 5.33 4.40 8.43
C GLY A 128 6.42 3.79 7.52
N TYR A 129 6.39 2.47 7.29
CA TYR A 129 7.26 1.85 6.29
C TYR A 129 6.90 2.25 4.85
N LEU A 130 5.61 2.36 4.54
CA LEU A 130 5.15 2.85 3.23
C LEU A 130 5.53 4.32 3.03
N ASP A 131 5.28 5.17 4.03
CA ASP A 131 5.66 6.59 4.00
C ASP A 131 7.17 6.76 3.80
N PHE A 132 7.99 5.92 4.44
CA PHE A 132 9.44 5.92 4.24
C PHE A 132 9.85 5.51 2.83
N LEU A 133 9.16 4.55 2.19
CA LEU A 133 9.41 4.18 0.80
C LEU A 133 9.10 5.35 -0.15
N LEU A 134 7.99 6.06 0.09
CA LEU A 134 7.65 7.27 -0.67
C LEU A 134 8.71 8.36 -0.52
N LEU A 135 9.11 8.67 0.72
CA LEU A 135 10.18 9.64 1.01
C LEU A 135 11.50 9.25 0.34
N LYS A 136 11.87 7.96 0.40
CA LYS A 136 13.07 7.46 -0.25
C LYS A 136 13.00 7.60 -1.77
N LYS A 137 11.83 7.37 -2.37
CA LYS A 137 11.63 7.52 -3.82
C LYS A 137 11.72 9.00 -4.24
N GLN A 138 11.11 9.90 -3.48
CA GLN A 138 11.25 11.36 -3.69
C GLN A 138 12.72 11.80 -3.57
N ALA A 139 13.41 11.39 -2.51
CA ALA A 139 14.81 11.72 -2.29
C ALA A 139 15.74 11.19 -3.40
N LYS A 140 15.40 10.06 -4.03
CA LYS A 140 16.14 9.50 -5.17
C LYS A 140 16.05 10.39 -6.42
N TYR A 141 14.93 11.11 -6.61
CA TYR A 141 14.78 12.07 -7.70
C TYR A 141 15.51 13.40 -7.42
N THR A 142 15.58 13.81 -6.15
CA THR A 142 16.14 15.11 -5.76
C THR A 142 17.66 15.07 -5.50
N PHE A 143 18.17 14.02 -4.87
CA PHE A 143 19.54 13.97 -4.35
C PHE A 143 20.40 12.91 -5.01
N LYS A 144 21.72 13.12 -5.02
CA LYS A 144 22.66 12.09 -5.46
C LYS A 144 22.65 10.93 -4.47
N ARG A 145 22.84 9.71 -4.99
CA ARG A 145 22.85 8.47 -4.19
C ARG A 145 23.76 8.52 -2.95
N LYS A 146 24.90 9.20 -3.04
CA LYS A 146 25.87 9.33 -1.92
C LYS A 146 25.37 10.24 -0.79
N GLU A 147 24.49 11.19 -1.10
CA GLU A 147 23.97 12.22 -0.18
C GLU A 147 22.57 11.83 0.35
N MET A 148 21.84 10.97 -0.37
CA MET A 148 20.46 10.60 -0.07
C MET A 148 20.24 10.18 1.39
N ALA A 149 21.15 9.40 1.98
CA ALA A 149 21.00 8.94 3.36
C ALA A 149 21.10 10.08 4.39
N SER A 150 22.06 11.00 4.22
CA SER A 150 22.20 12.17 5.10
C SER A 150 21.04 13.14 4.92
N GLU A 151 20.56 13.31 3.69
CA GLU A 151 19.44 14.20 3.37
C GLU A 151 18.12 13.69 3.97
N ILE A 152 17.83 12.40 3.82
CA ILE A 152 16.65 11.78 4.46
C ILE A 152 16.73 11.93 5.98
N LEU A 153 17.90 11.68 6.59
CA LEU A 153 18.07 11.84 8.02
C LEU A 153 17.80 13.29 8.46
N ARG A 154 18.31 14.27 7.72
CA ARG A 154 18.06 15.70 7.98
C ARG A 154 16.57 16.02 7.90
N MET A 155 15.89 15.62 6.83
CA MET A 155 14.44 15.82 6.68
C MET A 155 13.64 15.19 7.83
N MET A 156 14.04 14.00 8.31
CA MET A 156 13.40 13.37 9.47
C MET A 156 13.66 14.12 10.77
N MET A 157 14.85 14.70 10.97
CA MET A 157 15.17 15.51 12.14
C MET A 157 14.39 16.83 12.15
N ASP A 158 14.30 17.49 10.99
CA ASP A 158 13.66 18.81 10.85
C ASP A 158 12.15 18.76 11.08
N THR A 159 11.51 17.62 10.82
CA THR A 159 10.05 17.46 10.94
C THR A 159 9.60 17.11 12.36
N GLU A 160 10.51 16.72 13.25
CA GLU A 160 10.21 16.12 14.56
C GLU A 160 9.14 15.01 14.50
N ALA A 161 8.94 14.40 13.32
CA ALA A 161 7.83 13.50 13.02
C ALA A 161 7.97 12.14 13.74
N PHE A 162 9.08 11.92 14.44
CA PHE A 162 9.40 10.67 15.10
C PHE A 162 9.86 10.90 16.53
N SER A 163 9.15 10.30 17.48
CA SER A 163 9.61 10.10 18.85
C SER A 163 9.42 8.65 19.28
N ASN A 164 10.28 8.18 20.21
CA ASN A 164 10.15 6.83 20.76
C ASN A 164 8.80 6.61 21.48
N GLU A 165 8.20 7.68 21.98
CA GLU A 165 6.88 7.67 22.60
C GLU A 165 5.79 7.42 21.55
N MET A 166 5.84 8.11 20.41
CA MET A 166 4.92 7.90 19.28
C MET A 166 4.96 6.45 18.77
N VAL A 167 6.14 5.82 18.72
CA VAL A 167 6.29 4.41 18.33
C VAL A 167 5.48 3.50 19.25
N ARG A 168 5.53 3.73 20.57
CA ARG A 168 4.78 2.91 21.54
C ARG A 168 3.28 3.15 21.45
N ALA A 169 2.88 4.39 21.17
CA ALA A 169 1.49 4.83 21.06
C ALA A 169 0.84 4.53 19.70
N THR A 170 1.61 4.13 18.67
CA THR A 170 1.08 3.89 17.32
C THR A 170 -0.06 2.86 17.34
N PRO A 171 -1.27 3.23 16.90
CA PRO A 171 -2.41 2.31 16.88
C PRO A 171 -2.21 1.19 15.86
N MET A 172 -2.94 0.09 16.00
CA MET A 172 -2.96 -0.93 14.96
C MET A 172 -3.71 -0.40 13.73
N PRO A 173 -3.12 -0.43 12.52
CA PRO A 173 -3.77 0.10 11.32
C PRO A 173 -4.82 -0.84 10.73
N ILE A 174 -5.10 -1.97 11.40
CA ILE A 174 -6.05 -3.00 10.98
C ILE A 174 -6.80 -3.55 12.19
N SER A 175 -8.00 -4.07 11.96
CA SER A 175 -8.74 -4.82 12.98
C SER A 175 -8.08 -6.17 13.25
N LEU A 176 -7.48 -6.32 14.43
CA LEU A 176 -6.89 -7.61 14.84
C LEU A 176 -7.95 -8.69 15.02
N LYS A 177 -9.17 -8.30 15.40
CA LYS A 177 -10.30 -9.22 15.55
C LYS A 177 -10.68 -9.78 14.18
N GLU A 178 -10.91 -8.92 13.18
CA GLU A 178 -11.19 -9.39 11.82
C GLU A 178 -10.05 -10.26 11.27
N ALA A 179 -8.80 -9.86 11.50
CA ALA A 179 -7.65 -10.60 10.99
C ALA A 179 -7.46 -11.97 11.64
N TYR A 180 -7.74 -12.13 12.94
CA TYR A 180 -7.22 -13.29 13.70
C TYR A 180 -8.20 -13.92 14.70
N TYR A 181 -9.44 -13.45 14.80
CA TYR A 181 -10.41 -13.97 15.78
C TYR A 181 -10.66 -15.48 15.64
N GLU A 182 -10.66 -16.00 14.41
CA GLU A 182 -10.80 -17.43 14.11
C GLU A 182 -9.77 -18.33 14.80
N TYR A 183 -8.58 -17.81 15.14
CA TYR A 183 -7.55 -18.58 15.81
C TYR A 183 -7.86 -18.85 17.28
N ARG A 184 -8.84 -18.14 17.86
CA ARG A 184 -9.21 -18.18 19.29
C ARG A 184 -7.97 -18.21 20.18
N TYR A 185 -7.08 -17.23 19.98
CA TYR A 185 -5.75 -17.23 20.57
C TYR A 185 -5.40 -15.87 21.19
N GLY A 186 -4.54 -15.88 22.21
CA GLY A 186 -4.08 -14.68 22.90
C GLY A 186 -5.25 -13.91 23.50
N ILE A 187 -5.42 -12.64 23.09
CA ILE A 187 -6.52 -11.78 23.55
C ILE A 187 -7.92 -12.20 23.07
N PHE A 188 -8.02 -13.25 22.26
CA PHE A 188 -9.29 -13.79 21.74
C PHE A 188 -9.50 -15.27 22.15
N ALA A 189 -8.85 -15.74 23.21
CA ALA A 189 -8.89 -17.16 23.62
C ALA A 189 -10.20 -17.61 24.31
N GLU A 190 -11.28 -16.84 24.18
CA GLU A 190 -12.60 -17.13 24.76
C GLU A 190 -13.45 -18.05 23.85
#